data_AF-A0A426V342-F1
#
_entry.id   AF-A0A426V342-F1
#
_cell.length_a   1.000
_cell.length_b   1.000
_cell.length_c   1.000
_cell.angle_alpha   90.00
_cell.angle_beta   90.00
_cell.angle_gamma   90.00
#
_symmetry.space_group_name_H-M   'P 1'
#
loop_
_entity.id
_entity.type
_entity.pdbx_description
1 polymer ?
#
loop_
_entity_poly.entity_id
_entity_poly.type
_entity_poly.pdbx_seq_one_letter_code
_entity_poly.pdbx_strand_id
1 'polypeptide(L)'
;MTTESIPQRRVEPYSAIVMGVLAAGFAAWALLALPLQGAFILTLASVLGWTGWITFSYKRPVKSRKVIATYLCAVGFQLIHMAEEYTGGFPHEIVELFDSPRDWPEEQFLLVFVFGFGALYFFAGAGALYRIRAANFFLWWYALGAGLLNGISHFVFPVIKGGYFPGLYTAGGHLVMSALLIYFLIQEHRKLKREDEPG
;
A
#
# COMPACT_ATOMS: atom_id res chain seq x y z
N MET A 1 -42.89 18.56 14.28
CA MET A 1 -41.63 18.90 13.59
C MET A 1 -41.05 17.59 13.09
N THR A 2 -41.34 17.22 11.85
CA THR A 2 -40.91 15.97 11.24
C THR A 2 -39.42 16.05 10.94
N THR A 3 -38.62 15.23 11.61
CA THR A 3 -37.22 14.98 11.25
C THR A 3 -37.20 14.33 9.87
N GLU A 4 -36.96 15.11 8.82
CA GLU A 4 -36.58 14.57 7.52
C GLU A 4 -35.29 13.76 7.71
N SER A 5 -35.40 12.44 7.56
CA SER A 5 -34.23 11.57 7.49
C SER A 5 -33.47 11.93 6.22
N ILE A 6 -32.33 12.61 6.36
CA ILE A 6 -31.42 12.88 5.24
C ILE A 6 -31.12 11.53 4.55
N PRO A 7 -31.42 11.36 3.26
CA PRO A 7 -31.18 10.10 2.58
C PRO A 7 -29.69 9.77 2.66
N GLN A 8 -29.33 8.60 3.22
CA GLN A 8 -27.96 8.13 3.15
C GLN A 8 -27.55 8.04 1.68
N ARG A 9 -26.61 8.90 1.26
CA ARG A 9 -26.09 8.92 -0.11
C ARG A 9 -25.63 7.51 -0.47
N ARG A 10 -26.31 6.88 -1.44
CA ARG A 10 -25.99 5.52 -1.90
C ARG A 10 -24.51 5.49 -2.29
N VAL A 11 -23.77 4.52 -1.77
CA VAL A 11 -22.38 4.33 -2.17
C VAL A 11 -22.40 3.88 -3.63
N GLU A 12 -21.74 4.63 -4.51
CA GLU A 12 -21.63 4.24 -5.92
C GLU A 12 -20.73 2.99 -6.03
N PRO A 13 -21.07 1.98 -6.85
CA PRO A 13 -20.31 0.72 -6.94
C PRO A 13 -19.20 0.73 -8.00
N TYR A 14 -19.16 1.75 -8.87
CA TYR A 14 -18.30 1.77 -10.05
C TYR A 14 -16.83 1.91 -9.67
N SER A 15 -16.48 2.72 -8.65
CA SER A 15 -15.09 2.79 -8.20
C SER A 15 -14.58 1.46 -7.64
N ALA A 16 -15.43 0.67 -6.99
CA ALA A 16 -15.08 -0.69 -6.60
C ALA A 16 -14.82 -1.57 -7.85
N ILE A 17 -15.70 -1.55 -8.84
CA ILE A 17 -15.49 -2.41 -10.01
C ILE A 17 -14.22 -2.01 -10.78
N VAL A 18 -14.05 -0.71 -11.05
CA VAL A 18 -12.91 -0.16 -11.80
C VAL A 18 -11.60 -0.49 -11.11
N MET A 19 -11.48 -0.18 -9.82
CA MET A 19 -10.23 -0.39 -9.11
C MET A 19 -9.93 -1.89 -8.91
N GLY A 20 -10.95 -2.75 -8.80
CA GLY A 20 -10.78 -4.20 -8.76
C GLY A 20 -10.23 -4.76 -10.08
N VAL A 21 -10.75 -4.29 -11.21
CA VAL A 21 -10.23 -4.64 -12.55
C VAL A 21 -8.79 -4.14 -12.71
N LEU A 22 -8.50 -2.90 -12.31
CA LEU A 22 -7.14 -2.36 -12.36
C LEU A 22 -6.17 -3.16 -11.48
N ALA A 23 -6.58 -3.53 -10.27
CA ALA A 23 -5.76 -4.35 -9.36
C ALA A 23 -5.50 -5.75 -9.95
N ALA A 24 -6.51 -6.37 -10.56
CA ALA A 24 -6.34 -7.67 -11.22
C ALA A 24 -5.43 -7.58 -12.46
N GLY A 25 -5.59 -6.54 -13.29
CA GLY A 25 -4.72 -6.29 -14.44
C GLY A 25 -3.28 -6.02 -14.02
N PHE A 26 -3.07 -5.24 -12.97
CA PHE A 26 -1.75 -4.98 -12.39
C PHE A 26 -1.11 -6.25 -11.82
N ALA A 27 -1.85 -7.08 -11.09
CA ALA A 27 -1.36 -8.36 -10.59
C ALA A 27 -0.97 -9.31 -11.73
N ALA A 28 -1.79 -9.40 -12.79
CA ALA A 28 -1.47 -10.18 -13.97
C ALA A 28 -0.19 -9.69 -14.65
N TRP A 29 -0.03 -8.37 -14.82
CA TRP A 29 1.21 -7.79 -15.35
C TRP A 29 2.41 -8.12 -14.46
N ALA A 30 2.31 -7.96 -13.14
CA ALA A 30 3.39 -8.23 -12.20
C ALA A 30 3.87 -9.68 -12.28
N LEU A 31 2.94 -10.65 -12.30
CA LEU A 31 3.24 -12.09 -12.42
C LEU A 31 3.91 -12.47 -13.74
N LEU A 32 3.65 -11.71 -14.81
CA LEU A 32 4.22 -11.95 -16.13
C LEU A 32 5.56 -11.22 -16.35
N ALA A 33 5.75 -10.06 -15.75
CA ALA A 33 6.86 -9.16 -16.04
C ALA A 33 7.99 -9.17 -15.00
N LEU A 34 7.69 -9.43 -13.72
CA LEU A 34 8.65 -9.26 -12.62
C LEU A 34 9.18 -10.61 -12.10
N PRO A 35 10.28 -10.60 -11.33
CA PRO A 35 10.69 -11.75 -10.52
C PRO A 35 9.55 -12.21 -9.61
N LEU A 36 9.43 -13.54 -9.43
CA LEU A 36 8.24 -14.16 -8.85
C LEU A 36 7.95 -13.68 -7.42
N GLN A 37 8.99 -13.40 -6.64
CA GLN A 37 8.90 -12.95 -5.25
C GLN A 37 8.33 -11.53 -5.17
N GLY A 38 8.88 -10.61 -5.98
CA GLY A 38 8.34 -9.25 -6.11
C GLY A 38 6.90 -9.27 -6.63
N ALA A 39 6.63 -10.09 -7.64
CA ALA A 39 5.30 -10.26 -8.20
C ALA A 39 4.28 -10.80 -7.17
N PHE A 40 4.69 -11.75 -6.33
CA PHE A 40 3.85 -12.30 -5.28
C PHE A 40 3.49 -11.26 -4.23
N ILE A 41 4.48 -10.48 -3.77
CA ILE A 41 4.27 -9.38 -2.82
C ILE A 41 3.26 -8.37 -3.40
N LEU A 42 3.44 -7.94 -4.64
CA LEU A 42 2.54 -6.97 -5.30
C LEU A 42 1.14 -7.52 -5.54
N THR A 43 1.03 -8.80 -5.88
CA THR A 43 -0.27 -9.48 -6.06
C THR A 43 -1.00 -9.58 -4.73
N LEU A 44 -0.32 -10.03 -3.68
CA LEU A 44 -0.90 -10.14 -2.35
C LEU A 44 -1.29 -8.76 -1.80
N ALA A 45 -0.45 -7.74 -2.00
CA ALA A 45 -0.77 -6.35 -1.68
C ALA A 45 -2.04 -5.87 -2.39
N SER A 46 -2.22 -6.22 -3.67
CA SER A 46 -3.40 -5.86 -4.46
C SER A 46 -4.67 -6.47 -3.89
N VAL A 47 -4.64 -7.75 -3.54
CA VAL A 47 -5.78 -8.45 -2.90
C VAL A 47 -6.07 -7.88 -1.52
N LEU A 48 -5.05 -7.77 -0.66
CA LEU A 48 -5.22 -7.29 0.70
C LEU A 48 -5.63 -5.82 0.75
N GLY A 49 -5.06 -4.98 -0.12
CA GLY A 49 -5.42 -3.58 -0.29
C GLY A 49 -6.88 -3.43 -0.73
N TRP A 50 -7.32 -4.27 -1.67
CA TRP A 50 -8.70 -4.35 -2.11
C TRP A 50 -9.65 -4.67 -0.96
N THR A 51 -9.38 -5.77 -0.26
CA THR A 51 -10.20 -6.24 0.86
C THR A 51 -10.22 -5.20 1.98
N GLY A 52 -9.07 -4.67 2.38
CA GLY A 52 -8.97 -3.64 3.41
C GLY A 52 -9.79 -2.39 3.07
N TRP A 53 -9.71 -1.93 1.82
CA TRP A 53 -10.50 -0.79 1.38
C TRP A 53 -12.00 -1.06 1.43
N ILE A 54 -12.45 -2.16 0.82
CA ILE A 54 -13.88 -2.53 0.75
C ILE A 54 -14.46 -2.71 2.15
N THR A 55 -13.73 -3.38 3.05
CA THR A 55 -14.19 -3.65 4.42
C THR A 55 -14.22 -2.39 5.29
N PHE A 56 -13.17 -1.56 5.25
CA PHE A 56 -12.97 -0.54 6.27
C PHE A 56 -13.24 0.90 5.80
N SER A 57 -12.91 1.27 4.55
CA SER A 57 -12.90 2.69 4.17
C SER A 57 -13.57 3.02 2.83
N TYR A 58 -14.20 2.06 2.17
CA TYR A 58 -14.99 2.26 0.95
C TYR A 58 -16.28 3.04 1.22
N LYS A 59 -17.15 2.50 2.08
CA LYS A 59 -18.39 3.16 2.49
C LYS A 59 -18.09 4.45 3.26
N ARG A 60 -17.04 4.44 4.08
CA ARG A 60 -16.65 5.50 5.02
C ARG A 60 -15.23 5.99 4.75
N PRO A 61 -15.04 6.90 3.79
CA PRO A 61 -13.71 7.40 3.51
C PRO A 61 -13.09 8.09 4.72
N VAL A 62 -11.77 7.91 4.87
CA VAL A 62 -10.93 8.60 5.85
C VAL A 62 -11.24 10.10 5.87
N LYS A 63 -11.44 10.63 7.08
CA LYS A 63 -11.61 12.06 7.39
C LYS A 63 -10.49 12.58 8.28
N SER A 64 -9.78 11.70 8.98
CA SER A 64 -8.80 12.01 10.01
C SER A 64 -7.49 12.52 9.42
N ARG A 65 -7.11 13.75 9.80
CA ARG A 65 -5.77 14.28 9.50
C ARG A 65 -4.66 13.43 10.11
N LYS A 66 -4.93 12.71 11.20
CA LYS A 66 -3.97 11.81 11.84
C LYS A 66 -3.64 10.61 10.94
N VAL A 67 -4.64 10.01 10.29
CA VAL A 67 -4.43 8.92 9.33
C VAL A 67 -3.60 9.42 8.15
N ILE A 68 -3.96 10.57 7.59
CA ILE A 68 -3.27 11.16 6.45
C ILE A 68 -1.81 11.52 6.81
N ALA A 69 -1.57 12.15 7.95
CA ALA A 69 -0.22 12.46 8.41
C ALA A 69 0.63 11.20 8.62
N THR A 70 0.06 10.16 9.23
CA THR A 70 0.74 8.87 9.44
C THR A 70 1.11 8.24 8.09
N TYR A 71 0.18 8.28 7.13
CA TYR A 71 0.41 7.80 5.77
C TYR A 71 1.55 8.57 5.07
N LEU A 72 1.56 9.90 5.12
CA LEU A 72 2.61 10.70 4.50
C LEU A 72 3.98 10.44 5.13
N CYS A 73 4.04 10.29 6.46
CA CYS A 73 5.26 9.87 7.13
C CYS A 73 5.72 8.48 6.69
N ALA A 74 4.80 7.53 6.55
CA ALA A 74 5.11 6.18 6.07
C ALA A 74 5.70 6.23 4.65
N VAL A 75 5.06 6.96 3.73
CA VAL A 75 5.56 7.18 2.36
C VAL A 75 6.94 7.84 2.37
N GLY A 76 7.19 8.80 3.27
CA GLY A 76 8.52 9.40 3.44
C GLY A 76 9.59 8.36 3.80
N PHE A 77 9.32 7.48 4.76
CA PHE A 77 10.21 6.37 5.08
C PHE A 77 10.34 5.37 3.93
N GLN A 78 9.29 5.14 3.15
CA GLN A 78 9.35 4.29 1.97
C GLN A 78 10.34 4.83 0.94
N LEU A 79 10.36 6.15 0.71
CA LEU A 79 11.31 6.75 -0.24
C LEU A 79 12.75 6.66 0.25
N ILE A 80 12.98 6.82 1.55
CA ILE A 80 14.30 6.57 2.17
C ILE A 80 14.69 5.10 2.00
N HIS A 81 13.74 4.18 2.16
CA HIS A 81 13.95 2.75 2.02
C HIS A 81 14.32 2.35 0.58
N MET A 82 13.57 2.87 -0.40
CA MET A 82 13.86 2.69 -1.82
C MET A 82 15.22 3.27 -2.21
N ALA A 83 15.66 4.35 -1.56
CA ALA A 83 17.00 4.91 -1.77
C ALA A 83 18.10 3.96 -1.28
N GLU A 84 17.93 3.35 -0.09
CA GLU A 84 18.86 2.32 0.39
C GLU A 84 18.88 1.11 -0.56
N GLU A 85 17.71 0.58 -0.93
CA GLU A 85 17.58 -0.53 -1.86
C GLU A 85 18.29 -0.26 -3.19
N TYR A 86 18.12 0.93 -3.76
CA TYR A 86 18.81 1.33 -4.98
C TYR A 86 20.33 1.32 -4.79
N THR A 87 20.83 1.99 -3.75
CA THR A 87 22.28 2.07 -3.50
C THR A 87 22.91 0.72 -3.16
N GLY A 88 22.13 -0.20 -2.60
CA GLY A 88 22.56 -1.56 -2.27
C GLY A 88 22.42 -2.56 -3.42
N GLY A 89 21.89 -2.16 -4.58
CA GLY A 89 21.69 -3.07 -5.72
C GLY A 89 20.56 -4.08 -5.52
N PHE A 90 19.50 -3.72 -4.77
CA PHE A 90 18.36 -4.58 -4.49
C PHE A 90 17.82 -5.37 -5.70
N PRO A 91 17.62 -4.76 -6.90
CA PRO A 91 17.06 -5.49 -8.04
C PRO A 91 17.92 -6.68 -8.46
N HIS A 92 19.24 -6.54 -8.38
CA HIS A 92 20.18 -7.63 -8.67
C HIS A 92 20.21 -8.67 -7.55
N GLU A 93 20.31 -8.19 -6.30
CA GLU A 93 20.38 -9.02 -5.10
C GLU A 93 19.16 -9.92 -4.90
N ILE A 94 17.95 -9.44 -5.23
CA ILE A 94 16.74 -10.27 -5.15
C ILE A 94 16.67 -11.33 -6.25
N VAL A 95 17.19 -11.02 -7.45
CA VAL A 95 17.27 -11.97 -8.56
C VAL A 95 18.24 -13.10 -8.20
N GLU A 96 19.41 -12.77 -7.66
CA GLU A 96 20.41 -13.76 -7.23
C GLU A 96 19.95 -14.60 -6.04
N LEU A 97 19.39 -13.98 -5.00
CA LEU A 97 18.96 -14.67 -3.78
C LEU A 97 17.96 -15.80 -4.07
N PHE A 98 17.17 -15.65 -5.12
CA PHE A 98 16.09 -16.57 -5.46
C PHE A 98 16.29 -17.32 -6.78
N ASP A 99 17.46 -17.21 -7.40
CA ASP A 99 17.76 -17.83 -8.71
C ASP A 99 16.65 -17.54 -9.73
N SER A 100 16.25 -16.25 -9.82
CA SER A 100 15.12 -15.84 -10.65
C SER A 100 15.46 -15.99 -12.14
N PRO A 101 14.60 -16.63 -12.95
CA PRO A 101 14.80 -16.74 -14.40
C PRO A 101 14.54 -15.41 -15.14
N ARG A 102 14.06 -14.39 -14.43
CA ARG A 102 13.83 -13.04 -14.95
C ARG A 102 14.77 -12.08 -14.27
N ASP A 103 15.46 -11.31 -15.10
CA ASP A 103 16.27 -10.18 -14.65
C ASP A 103 15.36 -9.02 -14.19
N TRP A 104 15.93 -8.15 -13.37
CA TRP A 104 15.27 -6.92 -12.92
C TRP A 104 16.22 -5.73 -13.08
N PRO A 105 16.15 -5.03 -14.22
CA PRO A 105 16.98 -3.86 -14.46
C PRO A 105 16.72 -2.74 -13.45
N GLU A 106 17.79 -2.06 -13.03
CA GLU A 106 17.71 -0.91 -12.11
C GLU A 106 16.80 0.20 -12.65
N GLU A 107 16.82 0.45 -13.97
CA GLU A 107 15.93 1.43 -14.59
C GLU A 107 14.46 1.09 -14.35
N GLN A 108 14.07 -0.18 -14.45
CA GLN A 108 12.71 -0.61 -14.20
C GLN A 108 12.33 -0.46 -12.73
N PHE A 109 13.27 -0.76 -11.81
CA PHE A 109 13.09 -0.49 -10.39
C PHE A 109 12.81 1.00 -10.13
N LEU A 110 13.61 1.90 -10.67
CA LEU A 110 13.41 3.35 -10.52
C LEU A 110 12.08 3.82 -11.13
N LEU A 111 11.80 3.46 -12.38
CA LEU A 111 10.60 3.92 -13.08
C LEU A 111 9.32 3.42 -12.44
N VAL A 112 9.25 2.15 -12.06
CA VAL A 112 8.01 1.54 -11.53
C VAL A 112 7.89 1.77 -10.03
N PHE A 113 8.90 1.40 -9.24
CA PHE A 113 8.79 1.31 -7.78
C PHE A 113 9.06 2.65 -7.11
N VAL A 114 10.02 3.42 -7.62
CA VAL A 114 10.32 4.74 -7.04
C VAL A 114 9.38 5.79 -7.60
N PHE A 115 9.36 5.99 -8.91
CA PHE A 115 8.57 7.06 -9.53
C PHE A 115 7.10 6.70 -9.70
N GLY A 116 6.79 5.53 -10.28
CA GLY A 116 5.42 5.08 -10.52
C GLY A 116 4.63 4.97 -9.22
N PHE A 117 5.10 4.15 -8.28
CA PHE A 117 4.43 4.01 -6.98
C PHE A 117 4.56 5.27 -6.13
N GLY A 118 5.69 5.99 -6.17
CA GLY A 118 5.82 7.28 -5.48
C GLY A 118 4.75 8.29 -5.91
N ALA A 119 4.46 8.39 -7.21
CA ALA A 119 3.38 9.23 -7.73
C ALA A 119 2.00 8.74 -7.28
N LEU A 120 1.73 7.44 -7.35
CA LEU A 120 0.47 6.88 -6.85
C LEU A 120 0.29 7.17 -5.36
N TYR A 121 1.35 7.04 -4.57
CA TYR A 121 1.29 7.30 -3.14
C TYR A 121 1.04 8.78 -2.85
N PHE A 122 1.68 9.68 -3.59
CA PHE A 122 1.42 11.10 -3.50
C PHE A 122 -0.06 11.43 -3.80
N PHE A 123 -0.59 10.92 -4.91
CA PHE A 123 -1.99 11.15 -5.29
C PHE A 123 -2.98 10.52 -4.32
N ALA A 124 -2.63 9.40 -3.70
CA ALA A 124 -3.47 8.79 -2.67
C ALA A 124 -3.54 9.67 -1.40
N GLY A 125 -2.41 10.26 -0.98
CA GLY A 125 -2.38 11.24 0.11
C GLY A 125 -3.23 12.48 -0.20
N ALA A 126 -3.08 13.04 -1.40
CA ALA A 126 -3.90 14.16 -1.87
C ALA A 126 -5.38 13.77 -1.93
N GLY A 127 -5.72 12.63 -2.53
CA GLY A 127 -7.09 12.14 -2.64
C GLY A 127 -7.73 11.88 -1.28
N ALA A 128 -6.97 11.43 -0.28
CA ALA A 128 -7.45 11.29 1.09
C ALA A 128 -7.82 12.64 1.73
N LEU A 129 -7.06 13.72 1.47
CA LEU A 129 -7.39 15.08 1.91
C LEU A 129 -8.74 15.55 1.35
N TYR A 130 -9.02 15.20 0.08
CA TYR A 130 -10.28 15.50 -0.60
C TYR A 130 -11.36 14.43 -0.42
N ARG A 131 -11.13 13.41 0.41
CA ARG A 131 -12.06 12.31 0.70
C ARG A 131 -12.51 11.54 -0.55
N ILE A 132 -11.64 11.43 -1.55
CA ILE A 132 -11.86 10.61 -2.74
C ILE A 132 -11.83 9.14 -2.31
N ARG A 133 -12.94 8.42 -2.51
CA ARG A 133 -13.07 7.03 -2.03
C ARG A 133 -11.95 6.13 -2.55
N ALA A 134 -11.70 6.19 -3.86
CA ALA A 134 -10.69 5.38 -4.55
C ALA A 134 -9.27 5.62 -4.03
N ALA A 135 -8.96 6.79 -3.49
CA ALA A 135 -7.64 7.06 -2.91
C ALA A 135 -7.35 6.14 -1.71
N ASN A 136 -8.37 5.75 -0.95
CA ASN A 136 -8.18 4.87 0.20
C ASN A 136 -7.80 3.43 -0.18
N PHE A 137 -8.06 3.00 -1.43
CA PHE A 137 -7.47 1.76 -1.94
C PHE A 137 -5.96 1.80 -1.81
N PHE A 138 -5.34 2.88 -2.28
CA PHE A 138 -3.89 3.04 -2.27
C PHE A 138 -3.32 3.24 -0.86
N LEU A 139 -4.08 3.80 0.08
CA LEU A 139 -3.68 3.81 1.51
C LEU A 139 -3.53 2.37 2.03
N TRP A 140 -4.52 1.51 1.76
CA TRP A 140 -4.47 0.10 2.19
C TRP A 140 -3.44 -0.72 1.42
N TRP A 141 -3.35 -0.51 0.10
CA TRP A 141 -2.38 -1.17 -0.77
C TRP A 141 -0.95 -0.83 -0.35
N TYR A 142 -0.66 0.43 -0.08
CA TYR A 142 0.61 0.86 0.51
C TYR A 142 0.84 0.19 1.86
N ALA A 143 -0.09 0.35 2.81
CA ALA A 143 0.12 -0.06 4.19
C ALA A 143 0.35 -1.57 4.34
N LEU A 144 -0.37 -2.38 3.54
CA LEU A 144 -0.26 -3.83 3.57
C LEU A 144 0.85 -4.35 2.66
N GLY A 145 1.05 -3.73 1.49
CA GLY A 145 2.06 -4.14 0.52
C GLY A 145 3.45 -3.62 0.83
N ALA A 146 3.74 -2.40 0.38
CA ALA A 146 5.04 -1.76 0.55
C ALA A 146 5.40 -1.56 2.03
N GLY A 147 4.41 -1.29 2.88
CA GLY A 147 4.59 -1.10 4.31
C GLY A 147 4.87 -2.40 5.07
N LEU A 148 3.84 -3.24 5.18
CA LEU A 148 3.88 -4.42 6.04
C LEU A 148 4.60 -5.61 5.39
N LEU A 149 4.15 -6.07 4.22
CA LEU A 149 4.70 -7.27 3.59
C LEU A 149 6.16 -7.07 3.18
N ASN A 150 6.46 -5.99 2.44
CA ASN A 150 7.83 -5.68 2.04
C ASN A 150 8.72 -5.39 3.26
N GLY A 151 8.24 -4.59 4.22
CA GLY A 151 9.00 -4.33 5.46
C GLY A 151 9.38 -5.61 6.21
N ILE A 152 8.47 -6.59 6.33
CA ILE A 152 8.78 -7.92 6.90
C ILE A 152 9.81 -8.67 6.06
N SER A 153 9.69 -8.65 4.73
CA SER A 153 10.62 -9.33 3.82
C SER A 153 12.07 -8.88 4.02
N HIS A 154 12.33 -7.61 4.31
CA HIS A 154 13.70 -7.11 4.57
C HIS A 154 14.33 -7.59 5.89
N PHE A 155 13.54 -8.21 6.79
CA PHE A 155 14.09 -8.93 7.94
C PHE A 155 14.26 -10.44 7.66
N VAL A 156 13.57 -10.96 6.66
CA VAL A 156 13.65 -12.37 6.25
C VAL A 156 14.78 -12.61 5.25
N PHE A 157 14.94 -11.75 4.25
CA PHE A 157 15.96 -11.92 3.20
C PHE A 157 17.40 -11.98 3.73
N PRO A 158 17.83 -11.15 4.69
CA PRO A 158 19.14 -11.28 5.32
C PRO A 158 19.39 -12.65 5.97
N VAL A 159 18.35 -13.25 6.56
CA VAL A 159 18.44 -14.58 7.20
C VAL A 159 18.63 -15.66 6.14
N ILE A 160 17.95 -15.57 5.01
CA ILE A 160 18.10 -16.50 3.88
C ILE A 160 19.49 -16.34 3.24
N LYS A 161 19.92 -15.10 3.01
CA LYS A 161 21.21 -14.77 2.38
C LYS A 161 22.41 -15.10 3.28
N GLY A 162 22.23 -15.08 4.60
CA GLY A 162 23.31 -15.22 5.58
C GLY A 162 24.16 -13.96 5.75
N GLY A 163 23.57 -12.78 5.54
CA GLY A 163 24.29 -11.50 5.58
C GLY A 163 23.41 -10.29 5.29
N TYR A 164 24.02 -9.12 5.10
CA TYR A 164 23.29 -7.91 4.74
C TYR A 164 22.49 -8.09 3.44
N PHE A 165 21.27 -7.57 3.44
CA PHE A 165 20.41 -7.47 2.26
C PHE A 165 19.96 -6.01 2.09
N PRO A 166 19.97 -5.44 0.87
CA PRO A 166 19.57 -4.06 0.63
C PRO A 166 18.21 -3.72 1.22
N GLY A 167 18.11 -2.57 1.88
CA GLY A 167 16.89 -2.09 2.53
C GLY A 167 16.74 -2.50 4.00
N LEU A 168 17.61 -3.37 4.55
CA LEU A 168 17.51 -3.82 5.95
C LEU A 168 17.55 -2.67 6.95
N TYR A 169 18.41 -1.66 6.76
CA TYR A 169 18.61 -0.63 7.79
C TYR A 169 17.42 0.33 7.90
N THR A 170 16.70 0.53 6.80
CA THR A 170 15.59 1.48 6.70
C THR A 170 14.21 0.81 6.78
N ALA A 171 14.14 -0.51 6.61
CA ALA A 171 12.88 -1.27 6.60
C ALA A 171 12.03 -1.07 7.86
N GLY A 172 12.66 -0.89 9.02
CA GLY A 172 11.94 -0.65 10.28
C GLY A 172 11.04 0.59 10.25
N GLY A 173 11.45 1.65 9.55
CA GLY A 173 10.74 2.92 9.52
C GLY A 173 9.37 2.81 8.85
N HIS A 174 9.33 2.36 7.60
CA HIS A 174 8.07 2.22 6.86
C HIS A 174 7.21 1.06 7.41
N LEU A 175 7.80 0.00 7.95
CA LEU A 175 7.07 -1.09 8.63
C LEU A 175 6.29 -0.58 9.85
N VAL A 176 6.95 0.11 10.79
CA VAL A 176 6.30 0.65 11.99
C VAL A 176 5.23 1.66 11.63
N MET A 177 5.53 2.57 10.72
CA MET A 177 4.56 3.57 10.27
C MET A 177 3.35 2.96 9.58
N SER A 178 3.53 1.85 8.86
CA SER A 178 2.44 1.14 8.20
C SER A 178 1.59 0.34 9.18
N ALA A 179 2.18 -0.28 10.19
CA ALA A 179 1.43 -0.90 11.28
C ALA A 179 0.56 0.13 12.03
N LEU A 180 1.11 1.31 12.32
CA LEU A 180 0.37 2.43 12.92
C LEU A 180 -0.74 2.93 12.00
N LEU A 181 -0.48 3.03 10.69
CA LEU A 181 -1.46 3.43 9.69
C LEU A 181 -2.64 2.46 9.65
N ILE A 182 -2.38 1.15 9.58
CA ILE A 182 -3.40 0.09 9.61
C ILE A 182 -4.25 0.24 10.88
N TYR A 183 -3.60 0.40 12.03
CA TYR A 183 -4.29 0.59 13.30
C TYR A 183 -5.22 1.82 13.26
N PHE A 184 -4.74 2.97 12.79
CA PHE A 184 -5.57 4.17 12.71
C PHE A 184 -6.69 4.07 11.67
N LEU A 185 -6.47 3.39 10.54
CA LEU A 185 -7.52 3.12 9.55
C LEU A 185 -8.66 2.29 10.16
N ILE A 186 -8.33 1.24 10.92
CA ILE A 186 -9.33 0.39 11.60
C ILE A 186 -10.05 1.18 12.69
N GLN A 187 -9.32 1.96 13.50
CA GLN A 187 -9.92 2.81 14.53
C GLN A 187 -10.89 3.83 13.93
N GLU A 188 -10.49 4.49 12.84
CA GLU A 188 -11.33 5.46 12.17
C GLU A 188 -12.59 4.81 11.60
N HIS A 189 -12.48 3.63 10.97
CA HIS A 189 -13.65 2.87 10.53
C HIS A 189 -14.64 2.62 11.68
N ARG A 190 -14.14 2.13 12.82
CA ARG A 190 -14.97 1.84 14.00
C ARG A 190 -15.65 3.09 14.54
N LYS A 191 -14.94 4.22 14.57
CA LYS A 191 -15.51 5.51 14.97
C LYS A 191 -16.63 5.95 14.03
N LEU A 192 -16.34 6.01 12.73
CA LEU A 192 -17.32 6.44 11.72
C LEU A 192 -18.53 5.49 11.64
N LYS A 193 -18.33 4.19 11.90
CA LYS A 193 -19.45 3.22 11.96
C LYS A 193 -20.39 3.52 13.13
N ARG A 194 -19.86 3.84 14.32
CA ARG A 194 -20.68 4.21 15.49
C ARG A 194 -21.44 5.51 15.27
N GLU A 195 -20.86 6.47 14.54
CA GLU A 195 -21.53 7.73 14.18
C GLU A 195 -22.72 7.53 13.21
N ASP A 196 -22.73 6.43 12.45
CA ASP A 196 -23.83 6.10 11.52
C ASP A 196 -24.98 5.31 12.20
N GLU A 197 -24.75 4.70 13.36
CA GLU A 197 -25.73 3.88 14.07
C GLU A 197 -26.62 4.79 14.94
N PRO A 198 -27.96 4.80 14.77
CA PRO A 198 -28.85 5.58 15.62
C PRO A 198 -28.77 5.03 17.05
N GLY A 199 -28.44 5.92 18.00
CA GLY A 199 -28.42 5.63 19.44
C GLY A 199 -29.81 5.41 20.02
#